data_AF-A0A445DQ93-F1
#
_entry.id   AF-A0A445DQ93-F1
#
_cell.length_a   1.000
_cell.length_b   1.000
_cell.length_c   1.000
_cell.angle_alpha   90.00
_cell.angle_beta   90.00
_cell.angle_gamma   90.00
#
_symmetry.space_group_name_H-M   'P 1'
#
loop_
_entity.id
_entity.type
_entity.pdbx_description
1 polymer ?
#
loop_
_entity_poly.entity_id
_entity_poly.type
_entity_poly.pdbx_seq_one_letter_code
_entity_poly.pdbx_strand_id
1 'polypeptide(L)' 'MTRKKVKLAFIVNDSARKATFKKRKKGLLKKVDELSTLCGIDACAIIYSPYDPQPEVWPSPLGVQQVLSKFR' A
#
# COMPACT_ATOMS: atom_id res chain seq x y z
N MET A 1 -21.61 16.47 -5.19
CA MET A 1 -21.44 16.31 -3.73
C MET A 1 -20.04 16.77 -3.33
N THR A 2 -19.93 17.76 -2.45
CA THR A 2 -18.63 18.25 -1.96
C THR A 2 -17.95 17.18 -1.10
N ARG A 3 -16.69 16.85 -1.41
CA ARG A 3 -15.93 15.85 -0.67
C ARG A 3 -15.59 16.40 0.73
N LYS A 4 -16.08 15.75 1.79
CA LYS A 4 -15.74 16.11 3.16
C LYS A 4 -14.31 15.64 3.50
N LYS A 5 -13.56 16.46 4.24
CA LYS A 5 -12.27 16.06 4.82
C LYS A 5 -12.51 14.89 5.79
N VAL A 6 -11.70 13.84 5.67
CA VAL A 6 -11.77 12.67 6.54
C VAL A 6 -10.87 12.84 7.75
N LYS A 7 -11.26 12.27 8.90
CA LYS A 7 -10.38 12.13 10.06
C LYS A 7 -9.39 11.00 9.80
N LEU A 8 -8.12 11.17 10.19
CA LEU A 8 -7.09 10.12 10.10
C LEU A 8 -7.16 9.21 11.32
N ALA A 9 -8.23 8.43 11.40
CA ALA A 9 -8.49 7.45 12.45
C ALA A 9 -9.03 6.16 11.83
N PHE A 10 -9.15 5.10 12.64
CA PHE A 10 -9.74 3.85 12.19
C PHE A 10 -11.18 4.05 11.70
N ILE A 11 -11.48 3.56 10.49
CA ILE A 11 -12.83 3.64 9.92
C ILE A 11 -13.66 2.50 10.49
N VAL A 12 -14.60 2.80 11.39
CA VAL A 12 -15.40 1.78 12.08
C VAL A 12 -16.32 1.02 11.12
N ASN A 13 -17.00 1.73 10.21
CA ASN A 13 -17.89 1.13 9.22
C ASN A 13 -17.10 0.24 8.23
N ASP A 14 -17.39 -1.07 8.21
CA ASP A 14 -16.59 -2.04 7.45
C ASP A 14 -16.66 -1.82 5.93
N SER A 15 -17.85 -1.59 5.37
CA SER A 15 -18.00 -1.34 3.93
C SER A 15 -17.22 -0.09 3.48
N ALA A 16 -17.28 1.00 4.25
CA ALA A 16 -16.52 2.22 3.99
C ALA A 16 -15.01 1.99 4.15
N ARG A 17 -14.61 1.21 5.17
CA ARG A 17 -13.20 0.84 5.41
C ARG A 17 -12.66 0.01 4.25
N LYS A 18 -13.37 -1.02 3.79
CA LYS A 18 -13.00 -1.88 2.66
C LYS A 18 -12.87 -1.10 1.36
N ALA A 19 -13.84 -0.22 1.06
CA ALA A 19 -13.78 0.62 -0.13
C ALA A 19 -12.61 1.62 -0.09
N THR A 20 -12.35 2.21 1.09
CA THR A 20 -11.23 3.13 1.29
C THR A 20 -9.89 2.40 1.18
N PHE A 21 -9.77 1.22 1.79
CA PHE A 21 -8.60 0.35 1.72
C PHE A 21 -8.23 0.03 0.28
N LYS A 22 -9.18 -0.49 -0.52
CA LYS A 22 -8.92 -0.81 -1.93
C LYS A 22 -8.40 0.39 -2.74
N LYS A 23 -9.03 1.56 -2.57
CA LYS A 23 -8.61 2.79 -3.26
C LYS A 23 -7.24 3.29 -2.82
N ARG A 24 -6.96 3.30 -1.51
CA ARG A 24 -5.69 3.77 -0.95
C ARG A 24 -4.55 2.80 -1.21
N LYS A 25 -4.78 1.48 -1.12
CA LYS A 25 -3.80 0.43 -1.48
C LYS A 25 -3.28 0.64 -2.89
N LYS A 26 -4.19 0.75 -3.87
CA LYS A 26 -3.83 1.03 -5.27
C LYS A 26 -3.04 2.33 -5.43
N GLY A 27 -3.49 3.40 -4.78
CA GLY A 27 -2.79 4.69 -4.82
C GLY A 27 -1.39 4.66 -4.18
N LEU A 28 -1.25 3.97 -3.06
CA LEU A 28 0.02 3.81 -2.36
C LEU A 28 1.03 3.04 -3.21
N LEU A 29 0.64 1.87 -3.75
CA LEU A 29 1.52 1.08 -4.60
C LEU A 29 1.98 1.86 -5.84
N LYS A 30 1.06 2.60 -6.49
CA LYS A 30 1.42 3.48 -7.60
C LYS A 30 2.45 4.53 -7.19
N LYS A 31 2.30 5.11 -5.99
CA LYS A 31 3.24 6.14 -5.50
C LYS A 31 4.60 5.56 -5.14
N VAL A 32 4.66 4.34 -4.62
CA VAL A 32 5.92 3.64 -4.37
C VAL A 32 6.64 3.33 -5.68
N ASP A 33 5.91 2.84 -6.68
CA ASP A 33 6.43 2.58 -8.04
C ASP A 33 6.96 3.86 -8.72
N GLU A 34 6.17 4.94 -8.68
CA GLU A 34 6.59 6.27 -9.17
C GLU A 34 7.85 6.76 -8.45
N LEU A 35 7.90 6.66 -7.12
CA LEU A 35 9.05 7.12 -6.33
C LEU A 35 10.31 6.31 -6.64
N SER A 36 10.20 4.98 -6.67
CA SER A 36 11.30 4.07 -7.02
C SER A 36 11.85 4.39 -8.41
N THR A 37 10.96 4.59 -9.38
CA THR A 37 11.32 4.90 -10.76
C THR A 37 11.96 6.28 -10.90
N LEU A 38 11.34 7.33 -10.34
CA LEU A 38 11.78 8.71 -10.52
C LEU A 38 13.07 9.02 -9.77
N CYS A 39 13.28 8.40 -8.61
CA CYS A 39 14.45 8.66 -7.78
C CYS A 39 15.54 7.60 -7.93
N GLY A 40 15.30 6.52 -8.67
CA GLY A 40 16.25 5.41 -8.82
C GLY A 40 16.56 4.72 -7.50
N ILE A 41 15.57 4.64 -6.59
CA ILE A 41 15.74 4.04 -5.27
C ILE A 41 15.12 2.65 -5.21
N ASP A 42 15.76 1.77 -4.45
CA ASP A 42 15.20 0.48 -4.08
C ASP A 42 14.13 0.68 -3.01
N ALA A 43 12.89 0.29 -3.33
CA ALA A 43 11.76 0.34 -2.40
C ALA A 43 10.95 -0.95 -2.48
N CYS A 44 10.24 -1.28 -1.41
CA CYS A 44 9.27 -2.36 -1.40
C CYS A 44 8.07 -2.00 -0.51
N ALA A 45 6.93 -2.65 -0.76
CA ALA A 45 5.75 -2.52 0.09
C ALA A 45 5.19 -3.91 0.41
N ILE A 46 4.79 -4.10 1.67
CA ILE A 46 4.09 -5.29 2.16
C ILE A 46 2.82 -4.80 2.88
N ILE A 47 1.65 -5.19 2.40
CA ILE A 47 0.36 -4.70 2.92
C ILE A 47 -0.52 -5.88 3.30
N TYR A 48 -0.78 -6.03 4.60
CA TYR A 48 -1.74 -6.98 5.13
C TYR A 48 -3.16 -6.41 5.14
N SER A 49 -4.13 -7.30 4.97
CA SER A 49 -5.54 -6.96 4.82
C SER A 49 -6.38 -8.05 5.48
N PRO A 50 -7.46 -7.72 6.21
CA PRO A 50 -8.45 -8.70 6.60
C PRO A 50 -9.34 -9.14 5.43
N TYR A 51 -9.19 -8.52 4.25
CA TYR A 51 -10.04 -8.75 3.09
C TYR A 51 -9.42 -9.69 2.05
N ASP A 52 -8.13 -9.99 2.18
CA ASP A 52 -7.35 -10.79 1.25
C ASP A 52 -6.54 -11.82 2.05
N PRO A 53 -6.50 -13.10 1.66
CA PRO A 53 -5.81 -14.14 2.45
C PRO A 53 -4.29 -14.03 2.38
N GLN A 54 -3.76 -13.44 1.29
CA GLN A 54 -2.35 -13.21 1.09
C GLN A 54 -2.04 -11.71 1.17
N PRO A 55 -0.87 -11.32 1.70
CA PRO A 55 -0.46 -9.94 1.67
C PRO A 55 -0.22 -9.48 0.24
N GLU A 56 -0.57 -8.22 -0.02
CA GLU A 56 -0.15 -7.56 -1.24
C GLU A 56 1.34 -7.21 -1.11
N VAL A 57 2.14 -7.65 -2.07
CA VAL A 57 3.59 -7.40 -2.09
C VAL A 57 3.98 -6.74 -3.41
N TRP A 58 4.84 -5.73 -3.32
CA TRP A 58 5.39 -5.02 -4.47
C TRP A 58 6.89 -4.78 -4.27
N PRO A 59 7.73 -4.94 -5.32
CA PRO A 59 7.37 -5.16 -6.73
C PRO A 59 7.06 -6.62 -7.08
N SER A 60 7.69 -7.55 -6.37
CA SER A 60 7.44 -9.00 -6.45
C SER A 60 7.93 -9.64 -5.16
N PRO A 61 7.52 -10.89 -4.84
CA PRO A 61 8.02 -11.57 -3.65
C PRO A 61 9.55 -11.61 -3.58
N LEU A 62 10.22 -11.91 -4.68
CA LEU A 62 11.69 -11.92 -4.75
C LEU A 62 12.29 -10.52 -4.63
N GLY A 63 11.71 -9.53 -5.30
CA GLY A 63 12.16 -8.13 -5.22
C GLY A 63 12.07 -7.58 -3.80
N VAL A 64 10.98 -7.88 -3.08
CA VAL A 64 10.84 -7.51 -1.66
C VAL A 64 11.93 -8.15 -0.80
N GLN A 65 12.22 -9.44 -1.00
CA GLN A 65 13.29 -10.12 -0.25
C GLN A 65 14.67 -9.50 -0.53
N GLN A 66 14.95 -9.12 -1.78
CA GLN A 66 16.20 -8.43 -2.15
C GLN A 66 16.32 -7.05 -1.51
N VAL A 67 15.23 -6.30 -1.39
CA VAL A 67 15.24 -5.01 -0.70
C VAL A 67 15.45 -5.21 0.79
N LEU A 68 14.71 -6.14 1.41
CA LEU A 68 14.81 -6.43 2.85
C LEU A 68 16.19 -6.95 3.27
N SER A 69 16.89 -7.71 2.42
CA SER A 69 18.23 -8.21 2.74
C SER A 69 19.27 -7.09 2.86
N LYS A 70 19.03 -5.92 2.26
CA LYS A 70 19.91 -4.73 2.35
C LYS A 70 19.70 -3.90 3.62
N PHE A 71 18.60 -4.10 4.35
CA PHE A 71 18.31 -3.37 5.60
C PHE A 71 18.93 -3.99 6.86
N ARG A 72 19.56 -5.16 6.71
CA ARG A 72 20.09 -5.96 7.80
C ARG A 72 21.56 -5.62 8.06
#